data_AF-A0A3M9YTF7-F1
#
_entry.id   AF-A0A3M9YTF7-F1
#
_cell.length_a   1.000
_cell.length_b   1.000
_cell.length_c   1.000
_cell.angle_alpha   90.00
_cell.angle_beta   90.00
_cell.angle_gamma   90.00
#
_symmetry.space_group_name_H-M   'P 1'
#
loop_
_entity.id
_entity.type
_entity.pdbx_description
1 polymer ?
#
loop_
_entity_poly.entity_id
_entity_poly.type
_entity_poly.pdbx_seq_one_letter_code
_entity_poly.pdbx_strand_id
1 'polypeptide(L)'
;MKILRTVLWILGALGFLIFAIYNWQPVELTLWQNLVLETKVPVLALLAFAAGFLPMWALHRSVVWGLQRRIRALETSLKNTAMARQREAETPTMLPVDSAVEKSGKTAGETADPLSPADSGLDGGSGK
;
A
#
# COMPACT_ATOMS: atom_id res chain seq x y z
N MET A 1 7.47 18.02 21.60
CA MET A 1 6.20 17.28 21.31
C MET A 1 5.97 16.04 22.17
N LYS A 2 7.00 15.29 22.57
CA LYS A 2 6.85 14.05 23.37
C LYS A 2 6.17 14.29 24.73
N ILE A 3 6.55 15.36 25.44
CA ILE A 3 5.96 15.72 26.75
C ILE A 3 4.46 16.01 26.62
N LEU A 4 4.06 16.83 25.63
CA LEU A 4 2.66 17.17 25.42
C LEU A 4 1.81 15.92 25.10
N ARG A 5 2.35 15.04 24.25
CA ARG A 5 1.73 13.74 23.96
C ARG A 5 1.61 12.89 25.22
N THR A 6 2.64 12.78 26.04
CA THR A 6 2.57 11.98 27.28
C THR A 6 1.59 12.58 28.27
N VAL A 7 1.56 13.90 28.46
CA VAL A 7 0.60 14.57 29.35
C VAL A 7 -0.84 14.28 28.93
N LEU A 8 -1.14 14.36 27.63
CA LEU A 8 -2.48 14.06 27.12
C LEU A 8 -2.87 12.59 27.34
N TRP A 9 -1.93 11.67 27.11
CA TRP A 9 -2.14 10.24 27.39
C TRP A 9 -2.35 9.95 28.87
N ILE A 10 -1.60 10.62 29.75
CA ILE A 10 -1.73 10.49 31.21
C ILE A 10 -3.08 11.06 31.67
N LEU A 11 -3.50 12.22 31.16
CA LEU A 11 -4.80 12.80 31.46
C LEU A 11 -5.95 11.86 31.06
N GLY A 12 -5.87 11.32 29.83
CA GLY A 12 -6.86 10.36 29.33
C GLY A 12 -6.89 9.07 30.17
N ALA A 13 -5.71 8.53 30.51
CA ALA A 13 -5.61 7.33 31.35
C ALA A 13 -6.16 7.57 32.76
N LEU A 14 -5.85 8.71 33.37
CA LEU A 14 -6.36 9.07 34.70
C LEU A 14 -7.87 9.28 34.68
N GLY A 15 -8.40 9.97 33.66
CA GLY A 15 -9.84 10.13 33.46
C GLY A 15 -10.56 8.80 33.25
N PHE A 16 -9.99 7.91 32.44
CA PHE A 16 -10.52 6.55 32.25
C PHE A 16 -10.47 5.72 33.54
N LEU A 17 -9.40 5.84 34.32
CA LEU A 17 -9.28 5.14 35.60
C LEU A 17 -10.35 5.59 36.60
N ILE A 18 -10.58 6.90 36.72
CA ILE A 18 -11.66 7.46 37.53
C ILE A 18 -13.01 6.93 37.06
N PHE A 19 -13.28 7.00 35.75
CA PHE A 19 -14.50 6.45 35.16
C PHE A 19 -14.67 4.96 35.52
N ALA A 20 -13.60 4.17 35.44
CA ALA A 20 -13.64 2.75 35.75
C ALA A 20 -14.00 2.49 37.21
N ILE A 21 -13.37 3.18 38.15
CA ILE A 21 -13.63 3.04 39.59
C ILE A 21 -15.10 3.39 39.91
N TYR A 22 -15.59 4.51 39.39
CA TYR A 22 -16.98 4.94 39.65
C TYR A 22 -18.03 4.08 38.94
N ASN A 23 -17.70 3.51 37.77
CA ASN A 23 -18.61 2.69 36.99
C ASN A 23 -18.31 1.19 37.13
N TRP A 24 -17.87 0.72 38.30
CA TRP A 24 -17.58 -0.70 38.54
C TRP A 24 -18.84 -1.59 38.68
N GLN A 25 -19.91 -1.24 37.96
CA GLN A 25 -21.16 -1.97 37.98
C GLN A 25 -21.06 -3.22 37.09
N PRO A 26 -21.53 -4.39 37.57
CA PRO A 26 -21.67 -5.55 36.71
C PRO A 26 -22.80 -5.31 35.70
N VAL A 27 -22.53 -5.60 34.43
CA VAL A 27 -23.55 -5.59 33.37
C VAL A 27 -23.68 -7.00 32.84
N GLU A 28 -24.88 -7.53 32.94
CA GLU A 28 -25.27 -8.82 32.37
C GLU A 28 -25.48 -8.64 30.87
N LEU A 29 -24.59 -9.21 30.03
CA LEU A 29 -24.85 -9.33 28.60
C LEU A 29 -25.38 -10.73 28.30
N THR A 30 -26.62 -10.80 27.85
CA THR A 30 -27.24 -12.03 27.35
C THR A 30 -26.81 -12.25 25.89
N LEU A 31 -25.79 -13.07 25.67
CA LEU A 31 -25.33 -13.40 24.30
C LEU A 31 -26.26 -14.42 23.62
N TRP A 32 -26.89 -15.31 24.39
CA TRP A 32 -27.88 -16.30 23.95
C TRP A 32 -28.88 -16.59 25.08
N GLN A 33 -29.96 -17.36 24.81
CA GLN A 33 -31.06 -17.58 25.78
C GLN A 33 -30.60 -18.08 27.17
N ASN A 34 -29.42 -18.72 27.27
CA ASN A 34 -28.85 -19.21 28.54
C ASN A 34 -27.37 -18.81 28.76
N LEU A 35 -26.82 -17.89 27.96
CA LEU A 35 -25.41 -17.46 28.10
C LEU A 35 -25.36 -15.99 28.53
N VAL A 36 -25.26 -15.80 29.85
CA VAL A 36 -25.10 -14.49 30.47
C VAL A 36 -23.61 -14.29 30.73
N LEU A 37 -23.01 -13.33 30.04
CA LEU A 37 -21.66 -12.90 30.29
C LEU A 37 -21.71 -11.62 31.12
N GLU A 38 -21.37 -11.75 32.40
CA GLU A 38 -21.20 -10.60 33.28
C GLU A 38 -19.87 -9.90 32.97
N THR A 39 -19.93 -8.78 32.26
CA THR A 39 -18.76 -7.90 32.07
C THR A 39 -19.02 -6.56 32.73
N LYS A 40 -17.97 -5.93 33.26
CA LYS A 40 -18.10 -4.62 33.90
C LYS A 40 -18.27 -3.53 32.84
N VAL A 41 -19.03 -2.47 33.17
CA VAL A 41 -19.21 -1.29 32.31
C VAL A 41 -17.89 -0.76 31.71
N PRO A 42 -16.77 -0.66 32.45
CA PRO A 42 -15.54 -0.08 31.91
C PRO A 42 -14.93 -0.93 30.80
N VAL A 43 -15.12 -2.25 30.84
CA VAL A 43 -14.65 -3.17 29.80
C VAL A 43 -15.46 -2.97 28.53
N LEU A 44 -16.78 -2.86 28.64
CA LEU A 44 -17.66 -2.59 27.50
C LEU A 44 -17.39 -1.22 26.88
N ALA A 45 -17.15 -0.20 27.70
CA ALA A 45 -16.77 1.14 27.23
C ALA A 45 -15.47 1.09 26.43
N LEU A 46 -14.46 0.35 26.92
CA LEU A 46 -13.20 0.16 26.21
C LEU A 46 -13.39 -0.61 24.90
N LEU A 47 -14.23 -1.65 24.91
CA LEU A 47 -14.55 -2.44 23.71
C LEU A 47 -15.29 -1.62 22.66
N ALA A 48 -16.29 -0.83 23.05
CA ALA A 48 -17.00 0.07 22.14
C ALA A 48 -16.07 1.15 21.57
N PHE A 49 -15.22 1.74 22.42
CA PHE A 49 -14.21 2.69 21.99
C PHE A 49 -13.24 2.05 20.99
N ALA A 50 -12.73 0.85 21.30
CA ALA A 50 -11.86 0.11 20.40
C ALA A 50 -12.59 -0.24 19.10
N ALA A 51 -13.85 -0.69 19.14
CA ALA A 51 -14.62 -1.02 17.95
C ALA A 51 -14.79 0.18 17.01
N GLY A 52 -14.97 1.39 17.53
CA GLY A 52 -14.99 2.62 16.73
C GLY A 52 -13.60 3.08 16.27
N PHE A 53 -12.59 2.96 17.12
CA PHE A 53 -11.24 3.49 16.86
C PHE A 53 -10.38 2.59 15.97
N LEU A 54 -10.46 1.28 16.16
CA LEU A 54 -9.64 0.28 15.48
C LEU A 54 -9.76 0.32 13.95
N PRO A 55 -10.97 0.39 13.34
CA PRO A 55 -11.09 0.47 11.88
C PRO A 55 -10.47 1.77 11.33
N MET A 56 -10.73 2.90 11.98
CA MET A 56 -10.19 4.19 11.55
C MET A 56 -8.65 4.23 11.69
N TRP A 57 -8.12 3.69 12.79
CA TRP A 57 -6.69 3.59 13.02
C TRP A 57 -6.01 2.66 12.02
N ALA A 58 -6.60 1.50 11.72
CA ALA A 58 -6.07 0.54 10.75
C ALA A 58 -6.02 1.15 9.34
N LEU A 59 -7.05 1.88 8.92
CA LEU A 59 -7.07 2.60 7.65
C LEU A 59 -5.98 3.67 7.59
N HIS A 60 -5.86 4.51 8.61
CA HIS A 60 -4.82 5.53 8.65
C HIS A 60 -3.41 4.89 8.58
N ARG A 61 -3.22 3.78 9.30
CA ARG A 61 -1.95 3.05 9.31
C ARG A 61 -1.62 2.43 7.96
N SER A 62 -2.60 1.84 7.26
CA SER A 62 -2.40 1.23 5.96
C SER A 62 -2.01 2.25 4.89
N VAL A 63 -2.64 3.43 4.90
CA VAL A 63 -2.31 4.53 3.99
C VAL A 63 -0.86 4.99 4.22
N VAL A 64 -0.48 5.29 5.46
CA VAL A 64 0.90 5.72 5.79
C VAL A 64 1.92 4.66 5.35
N TRP A 65 1.64 3.38 5.58
CA TRP A 65 2.51 2.29 5.11
C TRP A 65 2.63 2.23 3.59
N GLY A 66 1.53 2.39 2.88
CA GLY A 66 1.51 2.45 1.42
C GLY A 66 2.37 3.58 0.88
N LEU A 67 2.23 4.78 1.44
CA LEU A 67 2.99 5.96 1.03
C LEU A 67 4.49 5.79 1.33
N GLN A 68 4.84 5.29 2.52
CA GLN A 68 6.24 5.03 2.87
C GLN A 68 6.90 4.02 1.94
N ARG A 69 6.19 2.96 1.54
CA ARG A 69 6.71 1.98 0.58
C ARG A 69 6.97 2.60 -0.79
N ARG A 70 6.05 3.44 -1.28
CA ARG A 70 6.22 4.15 -2.56
C ARG A 70 7.41 5.08 -2.54
N ILE A 71 7.58 5.86 -1.46
CA ILE A 71 8.73 6.76 -1.28
C ILE A 71 10.04 5.96 -1.34
N ARG A 72 10.14 4.85 -0.58
CA ARG A 72 11.34 4.00 -0.60
C ARG A 72 11.65 3.42 -1.98
N ALA A 73 10.62 3.05 -2.74
CA ALA A 73 10.79 2.55 -4.10
C ALA A 73 11.36 3.64 -5.03
N LEU A 74 10.84 4.87 -4.94
CA LEU A 74 11.35 6.02 -5.70
C LEU A 74 12.78 6.40 -5.30
N GLU A 75 13.10 6.37 -4.01
CA GLU A 75 14.47 6.59 -3.55
C GLU A 75 15.44 5.53 -4.10
N THR A 76 14.99 4.28 -4.20
CA THR A 76 15.82 3.19 -4.72
C THR A 76 16.02 3.31 -6.24
N SER A 77 14.98 3.68 -6.99
CA SER A 77 15.11 3.90 -8.44
C SER A 77 15.99 5.11 -8.76
N LEU A 78 15.89 6.20 -8.00
CA LEU A 78 16.78 7.35 -8.11
C LEU A 78 18.24 6.98 -7.81
N LYS A 79 18.48 6.18 -6.76
CA LYS A 79 19.84 5.68 -6.46
C LYS A 79 20.39 4.80 -7.58
N ASN A 80 19.58 3.87 -8.10
CA ASN A 80 20.01 2.99 -9.18
C ASN A 80 20.29 3.75 -10.49
N THR A 81 19.47 4.74 -10.84
CA THR A 81 19.70 5.57 -12.04
C THR A 81 20.96 6.43 -11.89
N ALA A 82 21.21 6.99 -10.71
CA ALA A 82 22.46 7.70 -10.41
C ALA A 82 23.70 6.77 -10.51
N MET A 83 23.61 5.55 -9.97
CA MET A 83 24.69 4.55 -10.06
C MET A 83 24.91 4.06 -11.50
N ALA A 84 23.85 3.86 -12.29
CA ALA A 84 23.97 3.49 -13.70
C ALA A 84 24.70 4.58 -14.50
N ARG A 85 24.38 5.85 -14.24
CA ARG A 85 25.06 7.00 -14.86
C ARG A 85 26.54 7.09 -14.48
N GLN A 86 26.90 6.75 -13.24
CA GLN A 86 28.30 6.67 -12.81
C GLN A 86 29.05 5.53 -13.51
N ARG A 87 28.43 4.36 -13.65
CA ARG A 87 29.03 3.20 -14.34
C ARG A 87 29.28 3.45 -15.83
N GLU A 88 28.41 4.21 -16.48
CA GLU A 88 28.58 4.63 -17.87
C GLU A 88 29.74 5.63 -18.04
N ALA A 89 29.99 6.48 -17.03
CA ALA A 89 31.12 7.41 -17.00
C ALA A 89 32.47 6.73 -16.69
N GLU A 90 32.46 5.57 -16.02
CA GLU A 90 33.68 4.80 -15.68
C GLU A 90 34.06 3.75 -16.74
N THR A 91 33.27 3.59 -17.81
CA THR A 91 33.64 2.69 -18.92
C THR A 91 34.78 3.35 -19.71
N PRO A 92 35.99 2.75 -19.78
CA PRO A 92 37.10 3.33 -20.53
C PRO A 92 36.71 3.39 -22.01
N THR A 93 36.86 4.56 -22.63
CA THR A 93 36.76 4.76 -24.07
C THR A 93 37.82 3.90 -24.78
N MET A 94 37.47 2.67 -25.14
CA MET A 94 38.14 1.98 -26.23
C MET A 94 37.67 2.65 -27.51
N LEU A 95 38.56 3.46 -28.08
CA LEU A 95 38.39 4.15 -29.37
C LEU A 95 37.95 3.13 -30.44
N PRO A 96 36.90 3.41 -31.23
CA PRO A 96 36.55 2.55 -32.35
C PRO A 96 37.61 2.75 -33.44
N VAL A 97 38.46 1.75 -33.66
CA VAL A 97 39.23 1.68 -34.90
C VAL A 97 38.24 1.30 -36.00
N ASP A 98 38.07 2.29 -36.86
CA ASP A 98 37.37 2.25 -38.14
C ASP A 98 37.80 1.01 -38.96
N SER A 99 36.81 0.24 -39.42
CA SER A 99 36.97 -0.72 -40.51
C SER A 99 35.63 -0.83 -41.22
N ALA A 100 35.54 -0.02 -42.27
CA ALA A 100 34.46 0.02 -43.23
C ALA A 100 34.34 -1.28 -44.04
N VAL A 101 33.17 -1.38 -44.70
CA VAL A 101 32.86 -2.12 -45.93
C VAL A 101 32.10 -3.47 -45.76
N GLU A 102 30.79 -3.30 -45.92
CA GLU A 102 29.83 -4.14 -46.66
C GLU A 102 29.41 -5.53 -46.18
N LYS A 103 28.09 -5.64 -45.91
CA LYS A 103 27.22 -6.44 -46.79
C LYS A 103 25.79 -5.90 -46.82
N SER A 104 25.41 -5.37 -47.97
CA SER A 104 24.04 -5.09 -48.41
C SER A 104 23.17 -6.35 -48.29
N GLY A 105 21.95 -6.21 -47.77
CA GLY A 105 21.04 -7.33 -47.55
C GLY A 105 19.66 -6.96 -46.99
N LYS A 106 18.94 -6.07 -47.70
CA LYS A 106 17.49 -5.96 -47.79
C LYS A 106 16.66 -6.99 -46.98
N THR A 107 15.97 -6.56 -45.92
CA THR A 107 14.51 -6.74 -45.75
C THR A 107 14.00 -5.79 -44.65
N ALA A 108 13.14 -4.85 -45.04
CA ALA A 108 12.36 -4.00 -44.14
C ALA A 108 10.88 -4.35 -44.34
N GLY A 109 10.12 -4.26 -43.24
CA GLY A 109 8.67 -4.46 -43.18
C GLY A 109 8.33 -5.83 -42.58
N GLU A 110 7.54 -5.99 -41.54
CA GLU A 110 6.65 -5.06 -40.86
C GLU A 110 6.27 -5.78 -39.54
N THR A 111 6.63 -5.23 -38.38
CA THR A 111 6.18 -5.81 -37.11
C THR A 111 4.83 -5.20 -36.80
N ALA A 112 3.82 -6.07 -36.69
CA ALA A 112 2.42 -5.71 -36.54
C ALA A 112 2.20 -4.76 -35.35
N ASP A 113 1.54 -3.64 -35.65
CA ASP A 113 0.99 -2.69 -34.67
C ASP A 113 -0.03 -3.40 -33.77
N PRO A 114 0.11 -3.38 -32.43
CA PRO A 114 -0.82 -4.05 -31.51
C PRO A 114 -2.08 -3.24 -31.19
N LEU A 115 -2.44 -2.22 -31.99
CA LEU A 115 -3.54 -1.28 -31.68
C LEU A 115 -4.45 -0.97 -32.87
N SER A 116 -4.93 -1.99 -33.60
CA SER A 116 -6.03 -1.80 -34.55
C SER A 116 -7.37 -2.22 -33.92
N PRO A 117 -8.42 -1.39 -33.97
CA PRO A 117 -9.69 -1.68 -33.31
C PRO A 117 -10.42 -2.81 -34.03
N ALA A 118 -11.06 -3.67 -33.24
CA ALA A 118 -11.87 -4.77 -33.73
C ALA A 118 -13.05 -4.24 -34.56
N ASP A 119 -12.94 -4.34 -35.89
CA ASP A 119 -14.08 -4.14 -36.78
C ASP A 119 -14.66 -5.50 -37.19
N SER A 120 -15.94 -5.59 -36.86
CA SER A 120 -16.94 -6.59 -37.20
C SER A 120 -16.93 -7.02 -38.67
N GLY A 121 -16.90 -8.33 -38.90
CA GLY A 121 -17.14 -8.94 -40.21
C GLY A 121 -17.82 -10.30 -40.05
N LEU A 122 -19.14 -10.29 -39.86
CA LEU A 122 -19.99 -11.43 -40.12
C LEU A 122 -20.06 -11.62 -41.64
N ASP A 123 -19.56 -12.73 -42.15
CA ASP A 123 -19.90 -13.26 -43.48
C ASP A 123 -19.63 -14.78 -43.42
N GLY A 124 -20.59 -15.67 -43.67
CA GLY A 124 -21.26 -15.79 -44.96
C GLY A 124 -20.71 -17.03 -45.69
N GLY A 125 -20.81 -18.20 -45.05
CA GLY A 125 -20.32 -19.47 -45.60
C GLY A 125 -21.34 -20.10 -46.55
N SER A 126 -21.22 -19.80 -47.84
CA SER A 126 -21.89 -20.54 -48.92
C SER A 126 -21.05 -21.76 -49.32
N GLY A 127 -21.55 -22.96 -49.04
CA GLY A 127 -20.98 -24.24 -49.46
C GLY A 127 -21.90 -24.94 -50.46
N LYS A 128 -21.36 -25.18 -51.65
CA LYS A 128 -21.91 -26.01 -52.74
C LYS A 128 -22.12 -27.46 -52.32
#